data_AF-M4YJX5-F1
#
_entry.id   AF-M4YJX5-F1
#
_cell.length_a   1.000
_cell.length_b   1.000
_cell.length_c   1.000
_cell.angle_alpha   90.00
_cell.angle_beta   90.00
_cell.angle_gamma   90.00
#
_symmetry.space_group_name_H-M   'P 1'
#
loop_
_entity.id
_entity.type
_entity.pdbx_description
1 polymer ?
#
loop_
_entity_poly.entity_id
_entity_poly.type
_entity_poly.pdbx_seq_one_letter_code
_entity_poly.pdbx_strand_id
1 'polypeptide(L)'
;MTQFDDICKEFEQLDPATFGAILREKSASVLSALSAITEDEETGAQVFLDFILMSMAADGKLAEAEFNLIKPGLEAFMGQEVPFEEAKRIFNKLQLNTNENKNVVDFMVDLLGQVSPQMKIDIITVCMLICAVDGRISGKEKAWIRQLIAE
;
A
#
# COMPACT_ATOMS: atom_id res chain seq x y z
N MET A 1 -3.72 -18.42 -13.88
CA MET A 1 -4.66 -17.40 -13.35
C MET A 1 -5.36 -17.82 -12.06
N THR A 2 -5.47 -19.11 -11.72
CA THR A 2 -5.94 -19.59 -10.39
C THR A 2 -5.01 -19.19 -9.24
N GLN A 3 -3.69 -19.33 -9.44
CA GLN A 3 -2.70 -19.12 -8.38
C GLN A 3 -2.72 -17.72 -7.74
N PHE A 4 -2.94 -16.66 -8.52
CA PHE A 4 -3.06 -15.29 -7.97
C PHE A 4 -4.37 -15.11 -7.18
N ASP A 5 -5.48 -15.63 -7.69
CA ASP A 5 -6.75 -15.57 -6.98
C ASP A 5 -6.74 -16.41 -5.69
N ASP A 6 -5.96 -17.50 -5.66
CA ASP A 6 -5.75 -18.32 -4.48
C ASP A 6 -4.88 -17.57 -3.45
N ILE A 7 -3.82 -16.89 -3.89
CA ILE A 7 -3.02 -15.99 -3.02
C ILE A 7 -3.91 -14.90 -2.42
N CYS A 8 -4.75 -14.22 -3.21
CA CYS A 8 -5.67 -13.21 -2.66
C CYS A 8 -6.55 -13.79 -1.54
N LYS A 9 -7.08 -15.01 -1.72
CA LYS A 9 -7.90 -15.66 -0.68
C LYS A 9 -7.11 -15.95 0.59
N GLU A 10 -5.82 -16.30 0.48
CA GLU A 10 -4.98 -16.50 1.66
C GLU A 10 -4.86 -15.20 2.47
N PHE A 11 -4.70 -14.06 1.81
CA PHE A 11 -4.65 -12.74 2.45
C PHE A 11 -6.00 -12.34 3.07
N GLU A 12 -7.12 -12.59 2.37
CA GLU A 12 -8.48 -12.35 2.86
C GLU A 12 -8.84 -13.18 4.11
N GLN A 13 -8.12 -14.28 4.36
CA GLN A 13 -8.37 -15.21 5.46
C GLN A 13 -7.37 -15.10 6.62
N LEU A 14 -6.43 -14.15 6.57
CA LEU A 14 -5.47 -13.94 7.65
C LEU A 14 -6.20 -13.54 8.94
N ASP A 15 -5.84 -14.18 10.05
CA ASP A 15 -6.30 -13.71 11.35
C ASP A 15 -5.64 -12.36 11.71
N PRO A 16 -6.28 -11.52 12.55
CA PRO A 16 -5.77 -10.19 12.85
C PRO A 16 -4.34 -10.14 13.44
N ALA A 17 -3.92 -11.19 14.16
CA ALA A 17 -2.59 -11.22 14.75
C ALA A 17 -1.53 -11.51 13.68
N THR A 18 -1.77 -12.48 12.81
CA THR A 18 -0.90 -12.78 11.67
C THR A 18 -0.85 -11.60 10.70
N PHE A 19 -2.01 -10.99 10.39
CA PHE A 19 -2.10 -9.78 9.58
C PHE A 19 -1.19 -8.67 10.13
N GLY A 20 -1.34 -8.33 11.41
CA GLY A 20 -0.57 -7.26 12.03
C GLY A 20 0.93 -7.56 12.10
N ALA A 21 1.31 -8.82 12.32
CA ALA A 21 2.70 -9.24 12.35
C ALA A 21 3.38 -9.09 10.98
N ILE A 22 2.73 -9.58 9.91
CA ILE A 22 3.26 -9.46 8.54
C ILE A 22 3.29 -8.00 8.11
N LEU A 23 2.22 -7.23 8.36
CA LEU A 23 2.18 -5.82 8.01
C LEU A 23 3.33 -5.07 8.66
N ARG A 24 3.59 -5.29 9.96
CA ARG A 24 4.70 -4.65 10.68
C ARG A 24 6.07 -5.03 10.10
N GLU A 25 6.31 -6.32 9.90
CA GLU A 25 7.59 -6.81 9.38
C GLU A 25 7.88 -6.24 7.99
N LYS A 26 6.92 -6.36 7.08
CA LYS A 26 7.09 -5.93 5.68
C LYS A 26 7.14 -4.42 5.55
N SER A 27 6.31 -3.67 6.29
CA SER A 27 6.37 -2.21 6.29
C SER A 27 7.72 -1.68 6.76
N ALA A 28 8.33 -2.32 7.77
CA ALA A 28 9.67 -1.94 8.25
C ALA A 28 10.77 -2.19 7.20
N SER A 29 10.69 -3.31 6.48
CA SER A 29 11.59 -3.61 5.35
C SER A 29 11.47 -2.55 4.25
N VAL A 30 10.23 -2.25 3.85
CA VAL A 30 9.93 -1.26 2.80
C VAL A 30 10.42 0.13 3.19
N LEU A 31 10.17 0.58 4.41
CA LEU A 31 10.63 1.88 4.88
C LEU A 31 12.15 2.02 4.81
N SER A 32 12.86 1.03 5.35
CA SER A 32 14.32 1.04 5.38
C SER A 32 14.91 1.20 3.98
N ALA A 33 14.32 0.52 2.99
CA ALA A 33 14.74 0.65 1.61
C ALA A 33 14.37 1.99 1.00
N LEU A 34 13.17 2.51 1.26
CA LEU A 34 12.75 3.82 0.75
C LEU A 34 13.62 4.93 1.31
N SER A 35 13.88 4.96 2.62
CA SER A 35 14.78 5.92 3.26
C SER A 35 16.20 5.86 2.69
N ALA A 36 16.68 4.67 2.34
CA ALA A 36 17.99 4.52 1.70
C ALA A 36 18.01 5.06 0.26
N ILE A 37 16.91 4.96 -0.48
CA ILE A 37 16.77 5.47 -1.86
C ILE A 37 16.59 6.99 -1.87
N THR A 38 15.83 7.53 -0.92
CA THR A 38 15.56 8.97 -0.80
C THR A 38 16.71 9.73 -0.15
N GLU A 39 17.68 9.03 0.44
CA GLU A 39 18.75 9.59 1.29
C GLU A 39 18.22 10.48 2.44
N ASP A 40 16.94 10.32 2.78
CA ASP A 40 16.21 11.12 3.77
C ASP A 40 15.05 10.29 4.34
N GLU A 41 15.07 10.07 5.66
CA GLU A 41 14.06 9.27 6.37
C GLU A 41 12.67 9.90 6.34
N GLU A 42 12.57 11.23 6.39
CA GLU A 42 11.27 11.92 6.36
C GLU A 42 10.62 11.76 4.98
N THR A 43 11.39 11.96 3.91
CA THR A 43 10.94 11.70 2.54
C THR A 43 10.61 10.22 2.33
N GLY A 44 11.39 9.28 2.87
CA GLY A 44 11.13 7.84 2.77
C GLY A 44 9.80 7.44 3.43
N ALA A 45 9.51 7.98 4.61
CA ALA A 45 8.24 7.78 5.31
C ALA A 45 7.05 8.38 4.53
N GLN A 46 7.22 9.56 3.93
CA GLN A 46 6.19 10.17 3.10
C GLN A 46 5.88 9.33 1.85
N VAL A 47 6.91 8.82 1.15
CA VAL A 47 6.72 7.93 -0.01
C VAL A 47 5.99 6.65 0.39
N PHE A 48 6.31 6.09 1.55
CA PHE A 48 5.60 4.92 2.09
C PHE A 48 4.13 5.23 2.44
N LEU A 49 3.87 6.37 3.06
CA LEU A 49 2.50 6.84 3.36
C LEU A 49 1.69 7.01 2.08
N ASP A 50 2.27 7.70 1.09
CA ASP A 50 1.64 7.86 -0.22
C ASP A 50 1.31 6.49 -0.81
N PHE A 51 2.24 5.52 -0.73
CA PHE A 51 2.05 4.16 -1.20
C PHE A 51 0.88 3.42 -0.54
N ILE A 52 0.78 3.49 0.79
CA ILE A 52 -0.34 2.89 1.53
C ILE A 52 -1.67 3.50 1.08
N LEU A 53 -1.73 4.83 1.02
CA LEU A 53 -2.96 5.55 0.63
C LEU A 53 -3.36 5.24 -0.81
N MET A 54 -2.38 5.11 -1.70
CA MET A 54 -2.61 4.71 -3.09
C MET A 54 -3.13 3.27 -3.19
N SER A 55 -2.63 2.35 -2.37
CA SER A 55 -3.12 0.96 -2.33
C SER A 55 -4.58 0.88 -1.90
N MET A 56 -4.96 1.64 -0.86
CA MET A 56 -6.36 1.78 -0.44
C MET A 56 -7.23 2.40 -1.52
N ALA A 57 -6.70 3.41 -2.20
CA ALA A 57 -7.38 4.17 -3.23
C ALA A 57 -7.40 3.50 -4.60
N ALA A 58 -6.94 2.26 -4.74
CA ALA A 58 -6.78 1.59 -6.02
C ALA A 58 -8.11 1.46 -6.79
N ASP A 59 -9.25 1.44 -6.11
CA ASP A 59 -10.57 1.40 -6.72
C ASP A 59 -11.13 2.78 -7.15
N GLY A 60 -10.39 3.84 -6.84
CA GLY A 60 -10.70 5.26 -7.04
C GLY A 60 -11.37 5.95 -5.85
N LYS A 61 -11.44 5.28 -4.68
CA LYS A 61 -12.10 5.80 -3.48
C LYS A 61 -11.21 5.59 -2.26
N LEU A 62 -11.25 6.55 -1.35
CA LEU A 62 -10.66 6.41 -0.02
C LEU A 62 -11.79 6.37 1.01
N ALA A 63 -12.11 5.19 1.54
CA ALA A 63 -13.12 5.05 2.58
C ALA A 63 -12.52 5.28 3.97
N GLU A 64 -13.19 6.12 4.77
CA GLU A 64 -12.76 6.44 6.14
C GLU A 64 -12.72 5.20 7.04
N ALA A 65 -13.66 4.26 6.83
CA ALA A 65 -13.70 3.01 7.57
C ALA A 65 -12.44 2.16 7.34
N GLU A 66 -12.02 1.98 6.08
CA GLU A 66 -10.79 1.27 5.73
C GLU A 66 -9.57 1.99 6.28
N PHE A 67 -9.54 3.32 6.20
CA PHE A 67 -8.43 4.12 6.72
C PHE A 67 -8.30 3.93 8.24
N ASN A 68 -9.42 3.95 8.96
CA ASN A 68 -9.41 3.75 10.41
C ASN A 68 -8.96 2.35 10.82
N LEU A 69 -9.09 1.33 9.97
CA LEU A 69 -8.59 -0.01 10.26
C LEU A 69 -7.05 -0.08 10.19
N ILE A 70 -6.44 0.62 9.23
CA ILE A 70 -4.98 0.65 9.10
C ILE A 70 -4.32 1.74 9.94
N LYS A 71 -5.07 2.77 10.33
CA LYS A 71 -4.59 3.97 11.02
C LYS A 71 -3.74 3.64 12.26
N PRO A 72 -4.12 2.74 13.19
CA PRO A 72 -3.28 2.43 14.34
C PRO A 72 -1.91 1.89 13.96
N GLY A 73 -1.83 1.07 12.90
CA GLY A 73 -0.57 0.57 12.36
C GLY A 73 0.26 1.67 11.72
N LEU A 74 -0.40 2.56 10.98
CA LEU A 74 0.22 3.71 10.32
C LEU A 74 0.79 4.71 11.33
N GLU A 75 0.05 5.03 12.40
CA GLU A 75 0.49 5.96 13.46
C GLU A 75 1.61 5.36 14.31
N ALA A 76 1.51 4.07 14.66
CA ALA A 76 2.58 3.36 15.35
C ALA A 76 3.86 3.32 14.52
N PHE A 77 3.74 3.32 13.19
CA PHE A 77 4.84 3.31 12.25
C PHE A 77 5.42 4.72 12.01
N MET A 78 4.57 5.73 11.79
CA MET A 78 4.97 7.12 11.54
C MET A 78 5.48 7.83 12.80
N GLY A 79 5.18 7.30 13.99
CA GLY A 79 5.50 7.93 15.27
C GLY A 79 4.70 9.21 15.53
N GLN A 80 3.69 9.50 14.70
CA GLN A 80 2.83 10.66 14.77
C GLN A 80 1.41 10.29 14.36
N GLU A 81 0.44 11.08 14.82
CA GLU A 81 -0.95 10.92 14.38
C GLU A 81 -1.10 11.26 12.90
N VAL A 82 -1.85 10.43 12.18
CA VAL A 82 -2.18 10.66 10.77
C VAL A 82 -3.69 10.90 10.68
N PRO A 83 -4.14 12.17 10.66
CA PRO A 83 -5.56 12.47 10.57
C PRO A 83 -6.08 12.09 9.17
N PHE A 84 -7.33 11.63 9.11
CA PHE A 84 -7.96 11.26 7.85
C PHE A 84 -8.02 12.42 6.84
N GLU A 85 -8.08 13.66 7.32
CA GLU A 85 -8.00 14.84 6.46
C GLU A 85 -6.63 15.00 5.76
N GLU A 86 -5.54 14.54 6.38
CA GLU A 86 -4.24 14.49 5.70
C GLU A 86 -4.25 13.42 4.61
N ALA A 87 -4.81 12.25 4.90
CA ALA A 87 -4.99 11.18 3.93
C ALA A 87 -5.83 11.64 2.72
N LYS A 88 -6.94 12.36 2.96
CA LYS A 88 -7.73 12.99 1.89
C LYS A 88 -6.94 14.02 1.10
N ARG A 89 -6.12 14.83 1.77
CA ARG A 89 -5.30 15.85 1.10
C ARG A 89 -4.31 15.19 0.15
N ILE A 90 -3.61 14.16 0.61
CA ILE A 90 -2.69 13.36 -0.21
C ILE A 90 -3.44 12.71 -1.37
N PHE A 91 -4.57 12.07 -1.09
CA PHE A 91 -5.42 11.44 -2.11
C PHE A 91 -5.85 12.41 -3.23
N ASN A 92 -6.26 13.62 -2.87
CA ASN A 92 -6.63 14.66 -3.84
C ASN A 92 -5.41 15.25 -4.56
N LYS A 93 -4.30 15.48 -3.85
CA LYS A 93 -3.03 15.98 -4.43
C LYS A 93 -2.50 15.04 -5.49
N LEU A 94 -2.59 13.74 -5.24
CA LEU A 94 -2.18 12.67 -6.15
C LEU A 94 -3.25 12.36 -7.22
N GLN A 95 -4.38 13.08 -7.23
CA GLN A 95 -5.48 12.92 -8.19
C GLN A 95 -6.04 11.48 -8.27
N LEU A 96 -5.99 10.76 -7.15
CA LEU A 96 -6.43 9.36 -7.05
C LEU A 96 -7.95 9.18 -7.21
N ASN A 97 -8.70 10.28 -7.16
CA ASN A 97 -10.13 10.35 -7.44
C ASN A 97 -10.47 10.37 -8.94
N THR A 98 -9.47 10.42 -9.82
CA THR A 98 -9.66 10.47 -11.27
C THR A 98 -9.25 9.14 -11.91
N ASN A 99 -9.85 8.81 -13.06
CA ASN A 99 -9.39 7.68 -13.91
C ASN A 99 -8.02 7.98 -14.59
N GLU A 100 -7.34 9.07 -14.20
CA GLU A 100 -6.00 9.49 -14.65
C GLU A 100 -4.90 9.04 -13.66
N ASN A 101 -5.22 8.08 -12.81
CA ASN A 101 -4.31 7.37 -11.91
C ASN A 101 -3.15 6.62 -12.61
N LYS A 102 -2.98 6.75 -13.93
CA LYS A 102 -1.80 6.29 -14.68
C LYS A 102 -0.51 6.90 -14.15
N ASN A 103 -0.47 8.22 -13.91
CA ASN A 103 0.75 8.87 -13.42
C ASN A 103 1.22 8.31 -12.07
N VAL A 104 0.26 7.82 -11.28
CA VAL A 104 0.48 7.23 -9.97
C VAL A 104 0.97 5.79 -10.07
N VAL A 105 0.34 4.99 -10.94
CA VAL A 105 0.82 3.64 -11.25
C VAL A 105 2.23 3.72 -11.85
N ASP A 106 2.47 4.66 -12.77
CA ASP A 106 3.77 4.88 -13.40
C ASP A 106 4.82 5.29 -12.36
N PHE A 107 4.51 6.21 -11.43
CA PHE A 107 5.42 6.55 -10.33
C PHE A 107 5.76 5.34 -9.44
N MET A 108 4.77 4.51 -9.11
CA MET A 108 5.01 3.28 -8.35
C MET A 108 5.82 2.26 -9.13
N VAL A 109 5.56 2.12 -10.42
CA VAL A 109 6.30 1.21 -11.31
C VAL A 109 7.75 1.66 -11.44
N ASP A 110 8.00 2.96 -11.61
CA ASP A 110 9.33 3.55 -11.65
C ASP A 110 10.09 3.30 -10.34
N LEU A 111 9.43 3.51 -9.20
CA LEU A 111 9.99 3.22 -7.88
C LEU A 111 10.28 1.71 -7.72
N LEU A 112 9.33 0.85 -8.12
CA LEU A 112 9.48 -0.60 -8.08
C LEU A 112 10.59 -1.10 -9.02
N GLY A 113 10.88 -0.39 -10.10
CA GLY A 113 12.00 -0.67 -10.99
C GLY A 113 13.37 -0.34 -10.38
N GLN A 114 13.42 0.47 -9.33
CA GLN A 114 14.66 0.88 -8.65
C GLN A 114 14.97 0.03 -7.41
N VAL A 115 14.02 -0.78 -6.93
CA VAL A 115 14.20 -1.61 -5.74
C VAL A 115 14.63 -3.04 -6.08
N SER A 116 15.17 -3.77 -5.09
CA SER A 116 15.52 -5.18 -5.28
C SER A 116 14.27 -6.06 -5.49
N PRO A 117 14.39 -7.25 -6.13
CA PRO A 117 13.26 -8.17 -6.29
C PRO A 117 12.57 -8.55 -4.98
N GLN A 118 13.34 -8.72 -3.90
CA GLN A 118 12.79 -9.00 -2.57
C GLN A 118 11.99 -7.81 -2.03
N MET A 119 12.47 -6.59 -2.27
CA MET A 119 11.76 -5.38 -1.86
C MET A 119 10.44 -5.23 -2.61
N LYS A 120 10.43 -5.52 -3.91
CA LYS A 120 9.19 -5.55 -4.70
C LYS A 120 8.17 -6.54 -4.13
N ILE A 121 8.60 -7.72 -3.69
CA ILE A 121 7.74 -8.69 -3.00
C ILE A 121 7.19 -8.12 -1.69
N ASP A 122 8.02 -7.47 -0.88
CA ASP A 122 7.59 -6.89 0.41
C ASP A 122 6.57 -5.75 0.18
N ILE A 123 6.80 -4.90 -0.83
CA ILE A 123 5.90 -3.82 -1.26
C ILE A 123 4.54 -4.39 -1.70
N ILE A 124 4.53 -5.38 -2.60
CA ILE A 124 3.31 -6.04 -3.08
C ILE A 124 2.57 -6.74 -1.92
N THR A 125 3.31 -7.33 -0.98
CA THR A 125 2.74 -7.97 0.21
C THR A 125 1.99 -6.96 1.07
N VAL A 126 2.56 -5.78 1.30
CA VAL A 126 1.89 -4.68 2.02
C VAL A 126 0.64 -4.22 1.28
N CYS A 127 0.67 -4.05 -0.05
CA CYS A 127 -0.54 -3.75 -0.83
C CYS A 127 -1.65 -4.76 -0.60
N MET A 128 -1.32 -6.05 -0.69
CA MET A 128 -2.33 -7.10 -0.57
C MET A 128 -2.94 -7.16 0.83
N LEU A 129 -2.15 -6.90 1.88
CA LEU A 129 -2.70 -6.76 3.24
C LEU A 129 -3.65 -5.56 3.33
N ILE A 130 -3.25 -4.40 2.81
CA ILE A 130 -4.09 -3.19 2.87
C ILE A 130 -5.40 -3.40 2.11
N CYS A 131 -5.35 -3.93 0.89
CA CYS A 131 -6.54 -4.23 0.08
C CYS A 131 -7.41 -5.35 0.67
N ALA A 132 -6.87 -6.17 1.58
CA ALA A 132 -7.63 -7.23 2.26
C ALA A 132 -8.19 -6.77 3.61
N VAL A 133 -7.94 -5.53 4.04
CA VAL A 133 -8.26 -5.06 5.40
C VAL A 133 -9.77 -5.10 5.71
N ASP A 134 -10.61 -4.94 4.69
CA ASP A 134 -12.08 -5.04 4.77
C ASP A 134 -12.58 -6.49 4.66
N GLY A 135 -11.67 -7.45 4.53
CA GLY A 135 -11.92 -8.89 4.37
C GLY A 135 -12.05 -9.34 2.92
N ARG A 136 -11.88 -8.47 1.91
CA ARG A 136 -11.99 -8.86 0.51
C ARG A 136 -11.22 -7.98 -0.47
N ILE A 137 -10.32 -8.58 -1.25
CA ILE A 137 -9.67 -7.88 -2.36
C ILE A 137 -10.61 -7.83 -3.56
N SER A 138 -11.09 -6.64 -3.90
CA SER A 138 -12.01 -6.39 -5.01
C SER A 138 -11.38 -6.69 -6.37
N GLY A 139 -12.22 -6.83 -7.40
CA GLY A 139 -11.74 -7.06 -8.77
C GLY A 139 -10.87 -5.93 -9.32
N LYS A 140 -11.10 -4.68 -8.87
CA LYS A 140 -10.30 -3.52 -9.27
C LYS A 140 -8.93 -3.54 -8.60
N GLU A 141 -8.86 -3.81 -7.30
CA GLU A 141 -7.59 -3.96 -6.57
C GLU A 141 -6.77 -5.11 -7.13
N LYS A 142 -7.40 -6.24 -7.44
CA LYS A 142 -6.74 -7.36 -8.14
C LYS A 142 -6.13 -6.95 -9.48
N ALA A 143 -6.84 -6.13 -10.26
CA ALA A 143 -6.32 -5.65 -11.54
C ALA A 143 -5.12 -4.71 -11.34
N TRP A 144 -5.18 -3.85 -10.33
CA TRP A 144 -4.10 -2.93 -9.97
C TRP A 144 -2.85 -3.67 -9.44
N ILE A 145 -3.01 -4.61 -8.50
CA ILE A 145 -1.91 -5.44 -7.99
C ILE A 145 -1.24 -6.23 -9.12
N ARG A 146 -2.02 -6.73 -10.09
CA ARG A 146 -1.46 -7.43 -11.26
C ARG A 146 -0.60 -6.52 -12.13
N GLN A 147 -0.93 -5.23 -12.25
CA GLN A 147 -0.09 -4.29 -12.98
C GLN A 147 1.27 -4.13 -12.29
N LEU A 148 1.30 -4.05 -10.95
CA LEU A 148 2.55 -3.96 -10.18
C LEU A 148 3.44 -5.22 -10.32
N ILE A 149 2.82 -6.41 -10.49
CA ILE A 149 3.53 -7.69 -10.66
C ILE A 149 4.05 -7.89 -12.09
N ALA A 150 3.39 -7.33 -13.10
CA ALA A 150 3.70 -7.57 -14.50
C ALA A 150 4.91 -6.78 -15.02
N GLU A 151 5.21 -5.66 -14.37
CA GLU A 151 6.47 -4.91 -14.49
C GLU A 151 7.60 -5.60 -13.70
#